data_AF-A0AAU9SIA7-F1
#
_entry.id   AF-A0AAU9SIA7-F1
#
_cell.length_a   1.000
_cell.length_b   1.000
_cell.length_c   1.000
_cell.angle_alpha   90.00
_cell.angle_beta   90.00
_cell.angle_gamma   90.00
#
_symmetry.space_group_name_H-M   'P 1'
#
loop_
_entity.id
_entity.type
_entity.pdbx_description
1 polymer ?
#
loop_
_entity_poly.entity_id
_entity_poly.type
_entity_poly.pdbx_seq_one_letter_code
_entity_poly.pdbx_strand_id
1 'polypeptide(L)'
;MNRKFTRKKNIETKIDQKTQRKKRLKMEELAGLLRIRVKKGINLARRDSLSSDPFVVITMGTQKLKGRTVMNNCNPEWNEELTLAIKHPNEPVNLIVYDKDTFTSHDKMGDALIDIKPFLEVHKLGLQELPDGTEVKRVLPTKENCLSEESRIVSKNGKIVQDMILVLRNVECGEVEIQLEWIEVPAMASTSTSSLMASKTVVSKTALFLSTSGIIKRSFLTFTPASPSVKPLKIRSSHATKFDEVTNSLDEDMDQIRRLQNGSDVRGVALEGEKGRAVTLTPAAVEAIAESFGEWVAATEGNGNGVIRVSLGRDPRVSGGKLSTAVFAGLSRAGCLAFDMGLATTPACFMSTLLSPFEYDASIMMTASHLPYTRNGLKFFTKRGGLTSPEVEKICDLAARKYANRLTKVSTLIRTRPEQVDFMSAYSKHLREIIKERINHPEHYDTPLKGFQARV
;
A
#
# COMPACT_ATOMS: atom_id res chain seq x y z
N MET A 1 23.21 67.30 1.97
CA MET A 1 22.90 65.86 1.75
C MET A 1 21.58 65.35 2.37
N ASN A 2 21.04 65.93 3.46
CA ASN A 2 20.01 65.25 4.29
C ASN A 2 18.58 65.08 3.73
N ARG A 3 18.16 65.77 2.65
CA ARG A 3 16.78 65.62 2.13
C ARG A 3 16.52 64.37 1.26
N LYS A 4 17.56 63.72 0.70
CA LYS A 4 17.39 62.49 -0.11
C LYS A 4 17.24 61.23 0.75
N PHE A 5 17.93 61.15 1.90
CA PHE A 5 17.87 59.99 2.79
C PHE A 5 16.54 59.84 3.55
N THR A 6 16.00 60.92 4.10
CA THR A 6 14.68 60.92 4.78
C THR A 6 13.54 60.57 3.83
N ARG A 7 13.60 61.04 2.58
CA ARG A 7 12.59 60.72 1.57
C ARG A 7 12.61 59.23 1.19
N LYS A 8 13.79 58.59 1.14
CA LYS A 8 13.93 57.15 0.85
C LYS A 8 13.37 56.27 1.99
N LYS A 9 13.78 56.52 3.25
CA LYS A 9 13.26 55.81 4.43
C LYS A 9 11.73 55.93 4.60
N ASN A 10 11.16 57.10 4.34
CA ASN A 10 9.70 57.32 4.41
C ASN A 10 8.92 56.64 3.27
N ILE A 11 9.57 56.30 2.15
CA ILE A 11 8.96 55.52 1.07
C ILE A 11 9.05 54.03 1.40
N GLU A 12 10.20 53.54 1.86
CA GLU A 12 10.41 52.16 2.30
C GLU A 12 9.44 51.78 3.44
N THR A 13 9.32 52.59 4.51
CA THR A 13 8.35 52.33 5.60
C THR A 13 6.89 52.38 5.14
N LYS A 14 6.53 53.26 4.19
CA LYS A 14 5.16 53.28 3.63
C LYS A 14 4.89 52.07 2.73
N ILE A 15 5.89 51.56 2.01
CA ILE A 15 5.78 50.33 1.23
C ILE A 15 5.63 49.13 2.17
N ASP A 16 6.42 49.03 3.24
CA ASP A 16 6.31 47.96 4.23
C ASP A 16 4.97 47.99 4.96
N GLN A 17 4.52 49.14 5.47
CA GLN A 17 3.20 49.27 6.12
C GLN A 17 2.06 48.96 5.14
N LYS A 18 2.16 49.37 3.88
CA LYS A 18 1.15 49.04 2.86
C LYS A 18 1.17 47.55 2.51
N THR A 19 2.35 46.91 2.53
CA THR A 19 2.53 45.48 2.28
C THR A 19 2.06 44.63 3.46
N GLN A 20 2.37 45.02 4.70
CA GLN A 20 1.84 44.43 5.92
C GLN A 20 0.32 44.58 6.01
N ARG A 21 -0.24 45.76 5.70
CA ARG A 21 -1.69 45.97 5.64
C ARG A 21 -2.34 45.12 4.53
N LYS A 22 -1.68 44.95 3.37
CA LYS A 22 -2.16 44.07 2.29
C LYS A 22 -2.04 42.58 2.64
N LYS A 23 -1.03 42.18 3.44
CA LYS A 23 -0.94 40.84 4.06
C LYS A 23 -2.06 40.64 5.08
N ARG A 24 -2.33 41.62 5.94
CA ARG A 24 -3.37 41.56 6.99
C ARG A 24 -4.77 41.46 6.38
N LEU A 25 -5.10 42.31 5.41
CA LEU A 25 -6.34 42.24 4.63
C LEU A 25 -6.48 40.90 3.87
N LYS A 26 -5.37 40.26 3.45
CA LYS A 26 -5.38 38.91 2.86
C LYS A 26 -5.69 37.79 3.87
N MET A 27 -5.41 38.01 5.15
CA MET A 27 -5.66 37.06 6.26
C MET A 27 -7.06 37.23 6.86
N GLU A 28 -7.60 38.45 6.86
CA GLU A 28 -8.94 38.78 7.37
C GLU A 28 -10.09 38.15 6.53
N GLU A 29 -9.80 37.56 5.37
CA GLU A 29 -10.73 36.76 4.53
C GLU A 29 -10.63 35.23 4.71
N LEU A 30 -9.78 34.74 5.62
CA LEU A 30 -9.58 33.29 5.80
C LEU A 30 -10.60 32.70 6.78
N ALA A 31 -11.24 31.60 6.39
CA ALA A 31 -11.98 30.74 7.31
C ALA A 31 -11.02 30.01 8.28
N GLY A 32 -9.83 29.64 7.79
CA GLY A 32 -8.73 29.09 8.60
C GLY A 32 -7.71 28.33 7.74
N LEU A 33 -6.91 27.46 8.37
CA LEU A 33 -5.88 26.66 7.71
C LEU A 33 -6.22 25.17 7.78
N LEU A 34 -6.21 24.48 6.65
CA LEU A 34 -6.38 23.03 6.55
C LEU A 34 -5.02 22.39 6.30
N ARG A 35 -4.55 21.57 7.23
CA ARG A 35 -3.36 20.73 7.05
C ARG A 35 -3.75 19.42 6.42
N ILE A 36 -3.07 19.08 5.32
CA ILE A 36 -3.21 17.81 4.60
C ILE A 36 -1.88 17.08 4.74
N ARG A 37 -1.84 16.07 5.60
CA ARG A 37 -0.69 15.16 5.72
C ARG A 37 -0.82 14.09 4.64
N VAL A 38 0.02 14.17 3.62
CA VAL A 38 0.14 13.14 2.58
C VAL A 38 1.06 12.05 3.11
N LYS A 39 0.49 10.89 3.47
CA LYS A 39 1.26 9.81 4.11
C LYS A 39 2.02 8.99 3.08
N LYS A 40 1.31 8.33 2.16
CA LYS A 40 1.91 7.45 1.16
C LYS A 40 1.04 7.30 -0.09
N GLY A 41 1.69 6.92 -1.20
CA GLY A 41 1.03 6.37 -2.38
C GLY A 41 1.03 4.84 -2.31
N ILE A 42 -0.01 4.23 -2.88
CA ILE A 42 -0.22 2.78 -2.88
C ILE A 42 -0.46 2.35 -4.33
N ASN A 43 0.41 1.47 -4.85
CA ASN A 43 0.34 0.92 -6.21
C ASN A 43 0.08 2.00 -7.28
N LEU A 44 0.81 3.11 -7.20
CA LEU A 44 0.75 4.18 -8.19
C LEU A 44 1.12 3.65 -9.57
N ALA A 45 0.63 4.34 -10.61
CA ALA A 45 1.03 4.10 -11.98
C ALA A 45 2.55 4.10 -12.18
N ARG A 46 2.98 3.58 -13.33
CA ARG A 46 4.36 3.61 -13.80
C ARG A 46 4.43 4.52 -15.03
N ARG A 47 5.38 5.46 -15.10
CA ARG A 47 5.65 6.26 -16.31
C ARG A 47 7.08 6.08 -16.82
N ASP A 48 8.05 5.83 -15.95
CA ASP A 48 9.39 5.37 -16.33
C ASP A 48 9.47 3.85 -16.59
N SER A 49 10.58 3.40 -17.19
CA SER A 49 10.80 2.00 -17.61
C SER A 49 10.61 0.97 -16.48
N LEU A 50 11.09 1.29 -15.27
CA LEU A 50 11.14 0.35 -14.15
C LEU A 50 10.28 0.75 -12.94
N SER A 51 9.87 2.00 -12.81
CA SER A 51 9.12 2.53 -11.67
C SER A 51 8.61 3.94 -12.00
N SER A 52 8.43 4.78 -10.99
CA SER A 52 8.23 6.22 -11.13
C SER A 52 8.98 6.97 -10.03
N ASP A 53 9.24 8.25 -10.25
CA ASP A 53 9.70 9.25 -9.28
C ASP A 53 8.50 10.12 -8.81
N PRO A 54 7.50 9.58 -8.08
CA PRO A 54 6.25 10.30 -7.83
C PRO A 54 6.39 11.46 -6.84
N PHE A 55 5.68 12.55 -7.14
CA PHE A 55 5.40 13.65 -6.22
C PHE A 55 3.93 14.09 -6.29
N VAL A 56 3.43 14.60 -5.17
CA VAL A 56 2.04 15.09 -5.06
C VAL A 56 1.97 16.60 -5.26
N VAL A 57 0.93 17.04 -5.96
CA VAL A 57 0.53 18.43 -6.10
C VAL A 57 -0.89 18.59 -5.56
N ILE A 58 -1.09 19.48 -4.60
CA ILE A 58 -2.41 19.85 -4.10
C ILE A 58 -2.79 21.22 -4.65
N THR A 59 -4.00 21.36 -5.19
CA THR A 59 -4.54 22.64 -5.69
C THR A 59 -5.89 22.99 -5.06
N MET A 60 -6.11 24.27 -4.80
CA MET A 60 -7.42 24.82 -4.42
C MET A 60 -7.50 26.27 -4.88
N GLY A 61 -8.39 26.56 -5.83
CA GLY A 61 -8.49 27.87 -6.47
C GLY A 61 -7.15 28.33 -7.08
N THR A 62 -6.56 29.38 -6.51
CA THR A 62 -5.25 29.92 -6.94
C THR A 62 -4.05 29.34 -6.15
N GLN A 63 -4.29 28.52 -5.13
CA GLN A 63 -3.24 27.88 -4.34
C GLN A 63 -2.77 26.59 -5.01
N LYS A 64 -1.45 26.41 -5.07
CA LYS A 64 -0.78 25.20 -5.56
C LYS A 64 0.38 24.87 -4.63
N LEU A 65 0.33 23.71 -3.99
CA LEU A 65 1.38 23.17 -3.14
C LEU A 65 1.99 21.95 -3.84
N LYS A 66 3.31 21.83 -3.84
CA LYS A 66 4.04 20.65 -4.36
C LYS A 66 4.80 20.01 -3.21
N GLY A 67 4.60 18.72 -3.01
CA GLY A 67 5.38 17.90 -2.09
C GLY A 67 6.70 17.42 -2.69
N ARG A 68 7.47 16.70 -1.88
CA ARG A 68 8.74 16.07 -2.25
C ARG A 68 8.54 14.96 -3.27
N THR A 69 9.58 14.74 -4.08
CA THR A 69 9.69 13.56 -4.93
C THR A 69 10.31 12.41 -4.13
N VAL A 70 9.76 11.21 -4.28
CA VAL A 70 10.40 9.94 -3.86
C VAL A 70 10.84 9.23 -5.13
N MET A 71 12.11 8.84 -5.23
CA MET A 71 12.64 8.26 -6.47
C MET A 71 12.35 6.76 -6.58
N ASN A 72 12.13 6.29 -7.81
CA ASN A 72 12.05 4.89 -8.22
C ASN A 72 11.08 4.03 -7.38
N ASN A 73 9.96 4.59 -6.92
CA ASN A 73 9.03 3.90 -6.02
C ASN A 73 7.55 4.26 -6.27
N CYS A 74 6.80 3.36 -6.92
CA CYS A 74 5.34 3.44 -7.07
C CYS A 74 4.53 3.21 -5.75
N ASN A 75 5.19 2.94 -4.62
CA ASN A 75 4.61 2.89 -3.27
C ASN A 75 5.35 3.88 -2.33
N PRO A 76 5.35 5.19 -2.64
CA PRO A 76 6.20 6.17 -1.96
C PRO A 76 5.65 6.51 -0.57
N GLU A 77 6.51 6.53 0.45
CA GLU A 77 6.17 7.16 1.73
C GLU A 77 6.62 8.62 1.71
N TRP A 78 5.67 9.54 1.63
CA TRP A 78 5.94 10.99 1.67
C TRP A 78 5.98 11.52 3.10
N ASN A 79 5.00 11.13 3.94
CA ASN A 79 4.82 11.59 5.31
C ASN A 79 4.99 13.12 5.48
N GLU A 80 4.44 13.87 4.53
CA GLU A 80 4.65 15.31 4.35
C GLU A 80 3.37 16.11 4.65
N GLU A 81 3.51 17.27 5.28
CA GLU A 81 2.38 18.13 5.66
C GLU A 81 2.27 19.35 4.73
N LEU A 82 1.19 19.43 3.96
CA LEU A 82 0.88 20.53 3.05
C LEU A 82 -0.33 21.31 3.60
N THR A 83 -0.15 22.61 3.87
CA THR A 83 -1.19 23.44 4.52
C THR A 83 -1.82 24.43 3.55
N LEU A 84 -3.13 24.29 3.29
CA LEU A 84 -3.94 25.20 2.49
C LEU A 84 -4.62 26.26 3.36
N ALA A 85 -4.75 27.48 2.85
CA ALA A 85 -5.56 28.52 3.48
C ALA A 85 -6.99 28.50 2.92
N ILE A 86 -7.97 28.08 3.73
CA ILE A 86 -9.36 27.93 3.32
C ILE A 86 -10.03 29.32 3.32
N LYS A 87 -10.44 29.77 2.13
CA LYS A 87 -11.26 30.98 1.94
C LYS A 87 -12.72 30.64 1.70
N HIS A 88 -12.98 29.89 0.64
CA HIS A 88 -14.32 29.49 0.24
C HIS A 88 -14.43 27.96 0.35
N PRO A 89 -15.25 27.41 1.27
CA PRO A 89 -15.31 25.97 1.53
C PRO A 89 -15.94 25.15 0.39
N ASN A 90 -16.40 25.82 -0.67
CA ASN A 90 -16.95 25.20 -1.88
C ASN A 90 -15.91 25.10 -3.01
N GLU A 91 -14.69 25.65 -2.85
CA GLU A 91 -13.62 25.45 -3.82
C GLU A 91 -13.14 23.98 -3.80
N PRO A 92 -12.98 23.34 -4.97
CA PRO A 92 -12.49 21.96 -5.03
C PRO A 92 -11.02 21.90 -4.62
N VAL A 93 -10.71 21.02 -3.66
CA VAL A 93 -9.34 20.64 -3.31
C VAL A 93 -8.96 19.41 -4.14
N ASN A 94 -8.06 19.57 -5.08
CA ASN A 94 -7.59 18.47 -5.94
C ASN A 94 -6.22 17.99 -5.47
N LEU A 95 -6.03 16.69 -5.45
CA LEU A 95 -4.75 16.01 -5.32
C LEU A 95 -4.38 15.46 -6.71
N ILE A 96 -3.18 15.74 -7.19
CA ILE A 96 -2.67 15.22 -8.46
C ILE A 96 -1.31 14.59 -8.20
N VAL A 97 -1.09 13.39 -8.70
CA VAL A 97 0.21 12.72 -8.65
C VAL A 97 0.90 12.88 -10.01
N TYR A 98 2.21 13.14 -9.98
CA TYR A 98 3.05 13.30 -11.16
C TYR A 98 4.33 12.50 -11.02
N ASP A 99 4.82 11.97 -12.14
CA ASP A 99 6.17 11.44 -12.26
C ASP A 99 7.16 12.59 -12.46
N LYS A 100 8.40 12.44 -12.00
CA LYS A 100 9.40 13.52 -12.01
C LYS A 100 10.50 13.29 -13.03
N ASP A 101 10.12 13.40 -14.29
CA ASP A 101 11.07 13.48 -15.39
C ASP A 101 12.12 14.59 -15.21
N THR A 102 13.36 14.31 -15.64
CA THR A 102 14.47 15.28 -15.58
C THR A 102 14.64 16.08 -16.88
N PHE A 103 14.15 15.59 -18.03
CA PHE A 103 14.37 16.19 -19.35
C PHE A 103 13.08 16.42 -20.17
N THR A 104 11.92 15.98 -19.67
CA THR A 104 10.60 16.06 -20.30
C THR A 104 9.59 16.73 -19.35
N SER A 105 8.35 16.95 -19.82
CA SER A 105 7.26 17.39 -18.96
C SER A 105 6.79 16.25 -18.06
N HIS A 106 6.79 16.47 -16.75
CA HIS A 106 6.30 15.55 -15.71
C HIS A 106 4.99 14.83 -16.09
N ASP A 107 5.07 13.52 -16.27
CA ASP A 107 3.91 12.71 -16.65
C ASP A 107 2.86 12.62 -15.54
N LYS A 108 1.58 12.63 -15.90
CA LYS A 108 0.49 12.57 -14.92
C LYS A 108 0.22 11.13 -14.48
N MET A 109 0.17 10.92 -13.17
CA MET A 109 -0.08 9.63 -12.51
C MET A 109 -1.45 9.58 -11.82
N GLY A 110 -2.41 10.36 -12.32
CA GLY A 110 -3.79 10.42 -11.83
C GLY A 110 -4.11 11.59 -10.90
N ASP A 111 -5.40 11.72 -10.58
CA ASP A 111 -5.93 12.80 -9.73
C ASP A 111 -7.13 12.35 -8.87
N ALA A 112 -7.31 12.99 -7.73
CA ALA A 112 -8.44 12.77 -6.83
C ALA A 112 -8.99 14.10 -6.29
N LEU A 113 -10.31 14.16 -6.11
CA LEU A 113 -10.98 15.26 -5.42
C LEU A 113 -11.03 14.93 -3.92
N ILE A 114 -10.49 15.81 -3.08
CA ILE A 114 -10.61 15.72 -1.62
C ILE A 114 -11.91 16.42 -1.21
N ASP A 115 -12.93 15.64 -0.82
CA ASP A 115 -14.15 16.24 -0.26
C ASP A 115 -13.95 16.62 1.21
N ILE A 116 -13.69 17.92 1.42
CA ILE A 116 -13.48 18.51 2.75
C ILE A 116 -14.79 18.92 3.44
N LYS A 117 -15.96 18.84 2.79
CA LYS A 117 -17.22 19.33 3.36
C LYS A 117 -17.61 18.60 4.65
N PRO A 118 -17.54 17.26 4.74
CA PRO A 118 -17.85 16.54 5.98
C PRO A 118 -16.92 16.93 7.14
N PHE A 119 -15.63 17.20 6.85
CA PHE A 119 -14.65 17.68 7.82
C PHE A 119 -15.02 19.06 8.35
N LEU A 120 -15.32 20.01 7.45
CA LEU A 120 -15.67 21.38 7.82
C LEU A 120 -17.01 21.48 8.54
N GLU A 121 -17.96 20.60 8.26
CA GLU A 121 -19.21 20.47 9.03
C GLU A 121 -18.90 20.08 10.48
N VAL A 122 -18.12 19.01 10.69
CA VAL A 122 -17.73 18.57 12.04
C VAL A 122 -16.94 19.65 12.78
N HIS A 123 -15.98 20.29 12.10
CA HIS A 123 -15.21 21.39 12.69
C HIS A 123 -16.11 22.55 13.16
N LYS A 124 -17.11 22.93 12.35
CA LYS A 124 -18.04 24.02 12.69
C LYS A 124 -18.94 23.73 13.90
N LEU A 125 -19.09 22.47 14.31
CA LEU A 125 -19.81 22.12 15.54
C LEU A 125 -19.05 22.55 16.81
N GLY A 126 -17.77 22.93 16.72
CA GLY A 126 -17.00 23.43 17.86
C GLY A 126 -16.80 22.40 18.97
N LEU A 127 -16.69 21.13 18.60
CA LEU A 127 -16.58 20.00 19.54
C LEU A 127 -15.24 20.02 20.28
N GLN A 128 -15.23 20.67 21.43
CA GLN A 128 -14.08 20.72 22.34
C GLN A 128 -14.04 19.48 23.24
N GLU A 129 -12.83 19.07 23.63
CA GLU A 129 -12.57 18.09 24.70
C GLU A 129 -13.23 16.69 24.56
N LEU A 130 -13.52 16.25 23.33
CA LEU A 130 -13.96 14.87 23.09
C LEU A 130 -12.87 13.84 23.45
N PRO A 131 -13.20 12.75 24.15
CA PRO A 131 -12.26 11.67 24.47
C PRO A 131 -11.50 11.14 23.24
N ASP A 132 -10.25 10.75 23.43
CA ASP A 132 -9.40 10.21 22.36
C ASP A 132 -10.03 8.97 21.72
N GLY A 133 -10.05 8.93 20.39
CA GLY A 133 -10.70 7.86 19.62
C GLY A 133 -12.21 8.00 19.44
N THR A 134 -12.85 9.07 19.96
CA THR A 134 -14.28 9.32 19.70
C THR A 134 -14.54 9.53 18.21
N GLU A 135 -15.31 8.62 17.60
CA GLU A 135 -15.74 8.74 16.20
C GLU A 135 -16.93 9.70 16.11
N VAL A 136 -16.79 10.76 15.32
CA VAL A 136 -17.79 11.83 15.19
C VAL A 136 -18.64 11.65 13.93
N LYS A 137 -18.05 11.18 12.83
CA LYS A 137 -18.73 10.99 11.54
C LYS A 137 -17.97 9.98 10.66
N ARG A 138 -18.71 9.19 9.89
CA ARG A 138 -18.18 8.35 8.79
C ARG A 138 -18.62 8.90 7.44
N VAL A 139 -17.74 8.77 6.45
CA VAL A 139 -18.00 9.07 5.04
C VAL A 139 -17.70 7.81 4.24
N LEU A 140 -18.71 7.26 3.57
CA LEU A 140 -18.58 6.02 2.80
C LEU A 140 -18.11 6.30 1.36
N PRO A 141 -17.43 5.34 0.70
CA PRO A 141 -17.23 5.36 -0.74
C PRO A 141 -18.54 5.52 -1.51
N THR A 142 -18.53 6.41 -2.51
CA THR A 142 -19.65 6.57 -3.47
C THR A 142 -19.10 6.67 -4.89
N LYS A 143 -19.97 6.72 -5.91
CA LYS A 143 -19.52 6.89 -7.30
C LYS A 143 -19.01 8.30 -7.60
N GLU A 144 -19.36 9.26 -6.75
CA GLU A 144 -19.12 10.69 -6.90
C GLU A 144 -17.84 11.13 -6.19
N ASN A 145 -17.46 10.47 -5.09
CA ASN A 145 -16.25 10.77 -4.31
C ASN A 145 -15.04 9.92 -4.77
N CYS A 146 -13.90 10.08 -4.09
CA CYS A 146 -12.64 9.39 -4.41
C CYS A 146 -12.25 8.34 -3.36
N LEU A 147 -13.10 8.03 -2.38
CA LEU A 147 -12.72 7.13 -1.28
C LEU A 147 -12.62 5.66 -1.74
N SER A 148 -11.54 4.96 -1.41
CA SER A 148 -11.43 3.51 -1.60
C SER A 148 -12.13 2.72 -0.49
N GLU A 149 -12.10 3.24 0.73
CA GLU A 149 -12.71 2.68 1.94
C GLU A 149 -13.44 3.75 2.77
N GLU A 150 -14.08 3.36 3.88
CA GLU A 150 -14.74 4.32 4.76
C GLU A 150 -13.75 5.29 5.42
N SER A 151 -14.00 6.59 5.26
CA SER A 151 -13.24 7.63 5.93
C SER A 151 -13.90 8.00 7.26
N ARG A 152 -13.10 8.01 8.33
CA ARG A 152 -13.56 8.30 9.69
C ARG A 152 -13.05 9.65 10.15
N ILE A 153 -13.95 10.47 10.71
CA ILE A 153 -13.63 11.73 11.39
C ILE A 153 -13.64 11.44 12.89
N VAL A 154 -12.49 11.59 13.54
CA VAL A 154 -12.27 11.19 14.95
C VAL A 154 -11.63 12.30 15.77
N SER A 155 -11.91 12.33 17.07
CA SER A 155 -11.11 13.07 18.05
C SER A 155 -9.79 12.33 18.28
N LYS A 156 -8.66 13.03 18.14
CA LYS A 156 -7.33 12.52 18.43
C LYS A 156 -6.46 13.60 19.07
N ASN A 157 -5.93 13.35 20.27
CA ASN A 157 -5.12 14.28 21.06
C ASN A 157 -5.76 15.68 21.20
N GLY A 158 -7.08 15.73 21.44
CA GLY A 158 -7.83 16.99 21.57
C GLY A 158 -8.07 17.73 20.25
N LYS A 159 -7.85 17.09 19.09
CA LYS A 159 -8.11 17.66 17.75
C LYS A 159 -9.01 16.77 16.92
N ILE A 160 -9.78 17.37 16.02
CA ILE A 160 -10.50 16.61 14.99
C ILE A 160 -9.57 16.29 13.83
N VAL A 161 -9.45 15.01 13.49
CA VAL A 161 -8.71 14.52 12.32
C VAL A 161 -9.59 13.64 11.44
N GLN A 162 -9.28 13.57 10.14
CA GLN A 162 -9.94 12.66 9.21
C GLN A 162 -8.90 11.89 8.39
N ASP A 163 -8.92 10.57 8.50
CA ASP A 163 -8.11 9.69 7.65
C ASP A 163 -8.88 9.34 6.37
N MET A 164 -8.22 9.38 5.22
CA MET A 164 -8.81 9.09 3.90
C MET A 164 -7.81 8.30 3.04
N ILE A 165 -8.28 7.26 2.35
CA ILE A 165 -7.55 6.66 1.23
C ILE A 165 -8.30 7.03 -0.06
N LEU A 166 -7.57 7.66 -0.99
CA LEU A 166 -8.14 8.23 -2.21
C LEU A 166 -7.72 7.42 -3.44
N VAL A 167 -8.68 6.81 -4.14
CA VAL A 167 -8.48 6.24 -5.48
C VAL A 167 -8.20 7.35 -6.47
N LEU A 168 -7.08 7.25 -7.18
CA LEU A 168 -6.74 8.16 -8.27
C LEU A 168 -7.57 7.83 -9.51
N ARG A 169 -8.18 8.87 -10.09
CA ARG A 169 -8.88 8.87 -11.36
C ARG A 169 -7.91 9.19 -12.50
N ASN A 170 -8.35 8.96 -13.73
CA ASN A 170 -7.59 9.26 -14.96
C ASN A 170 -6.22 8.57 -15.01
N VAL A 171 -6.15 7.38 -14.40
CA VAL A 171 -4.95 6.54 -14.28
C VAL A 171 -5.37 5.07 -14.17
N GLU A 172 -4.48 4.15 -14.54
CA GLU A 172 -4.72 2.71 -14.56
C GLU A 172 -4.65 2.04 -13.17
N CYS A 173 -3.94 2.65 -12.22
CA CYS A 173 -3.88 2.29 -10.81
C CYS A 173 -3.27 3.42 -9.96
N GLY A 174 -3.55 3.38 -8.66
CA GLY A 174 -2.96 4.27 -7.67
C GLY A 174 -3.97 4.73 -6.64
N GLU A 175 -3.59 4.64 -5.37
CA GLU A 175 -4.29 5.28 -4.27
C GLU A 175 -3.33 6.18 -3.47
N VAL A 176 -3.86 7.15 -2.75
CA VAL A 176 -3.06 8.01 -1.85
C VAL A 176 -3.73 8.08 -0.49
N GLU A 177 -3.00 7.68 0.55
CA GLU A 177 -3.43 7.82 1.94
C GLU A 177 -3.07 9.22 2.46
N ILE A 178 -4.07 9.94 2.95
CA ILE A 178 -3.94 11.28 3.53
C ILE A 178 -4.63 11.36 4.90
N GLN A 179 -4.25 12.38 5.66
CA GLN A 179 -4.97 12.80 6.87
C GLN A 179 -5.22 14.31 6.85
N LEU A 180 -6.45 14.71 7.16
CA LEU A 180 -6.85 16.11 7.35
C LEU A 180 -6.79 16.48 8.83
N GLU A 181 -6.30 17.69 9.11
CA GLU A 181 -6.35 18.33 10.44
C GLU A 181 -6.58 19.83 10.27
N TRP A 182 -7.40 20.43 11.13
CA TRP A 182 -7.55 21.88 11.15
C TRP A 182 -6.47 22.55 12.01
N ILE A 183 -5.91 23.65 11.51
CA ILE A 183 -5.02 24.52 12.28
C ILE A 183 -5.78 25.81 12.59
N GLU A 184 -6.10 26.00 13.87
CA GLU A 184 -6.53 27.29 14.37
C GLU A 184 -5.39 28.32 14.20
N VAL A 185 -5.72 29.46 13.61
CA VAL A 185 -4.83 30.62 13.58
C VAL A 185 -5.23 31.51 14.73
N PRO A 186 -4.38 31.71 15.77
CA PRO A 186 -4.71 32.62 16.85
C PRO A 186 -4.96 34.02 16.29
N ALA A 187 -6.17 34.54 16.51
CA ALA A 187 -6.44 35.94 16.25
C ALA A 187 -5.50 36.76 17.13
N MET A 188 -4.52 37.44 16.52
CA MET A 188 -3.50 38.17 17.26
C MET A 188 -4.17 39.30 18.03
N ALA A 189 -4.34 39.10 19.34
CA ALA A 189 -5.18 39.93 20.18
C ALA A 189 -4.78 41.41 20.06
N SER A 190 -5.79 42.27 19.90
CA SER A 190 -5.64 43.71 20.00
C SER A 190 -5.45 44.10 21.47
N THR A 191 -4.28 43.82 22.04
CA THR A 191 -3.93 44.25 23.39
C THR A 191 -3.72 45.75 23.44
N SER A 192 -4.81 46.46 23.76
CA SER A 192 -4.74 47.67 24.55
C SER A 192 -3.93 47.42 25.83
N THR A 193 -3.19 48.44 26.25
CA THR A 193 -2.35 48.43 27.45
C THR A 193 -3.12 48.07 28.73
N SER A 194 -2.59 47.17 29.57
CA SER A 194 -2.06 47.54 30.89
C SER A 194 -1.58 46.35 31.76
N SER A 195 -0.59 46.66 32.61
CA SER A 195 -0.27 46.09 33.93
C SER A 195 0.09 44.60 34.13
N LEU A 196 1.36 44.40 34.53
CA LEU A 196 1.83 43.60 35.71
C LEU A 196 1.63 42.06 35.69
N MET A 197 2.49 41.22 36.30
CA MET A 197 3.64 41.43 37.20
C MET A 197 4.81 40.47 36.85
N ALA A 198 5.99 40.71 37.41
CA ALA A 198 7.22 39.99 37.07
C ALA A 198 7.45 38.70 37.87
N SER A 199 8.34 37.84 37.37
CA SER A 199 9.26 37.07 38.20
C SER A 199 10.62 36.91 37.50
N LYS A 200 11.71 37.10 38.25
CA LYS A 200 13.10 37.14 37.76
C LYS A 200 13.91 35.94 38.25
N THR A 201 14.71 35.34 37.38
CA THR A 201 16.04 34.75 37.66
C THR A 201 16.69 34.50 36.28
N VAL A 202 17.76 35.19 35.81
CA VAL A 202 19.18 35.20 36.24
C VAL A 202 19.73 33.76 36.23
N VAL A 203 20.70 33.35 35.38
CA VAL A 203 22.15 33.71 35.33
C VAL A 203 22.67 33.64 33.87
N SER A 204 23.16 34.73 33.28
CA SER A 204 24.58 35.12 33.01
C SER A 204 25.34 34.50 31.81
N LYS A 205 25.99 35.41 31.07
CA LYS A 205 27.09 35.26 30.09
C LYS A 205 28.24 34.39 30.63
N THR A 206 29.17 33.83 29.83
CA THR A 206 30.13 34.56 28.96
C THR A 206 30.84 33.60 27.97
N ALA A 207 31.55 34.15 26.99
CA ALA A 207 32.15 33.44 25.84
C ALA A 207 33.70 33.41 25.88
N LEU A 208 34.28 32.87 24.79
CA LEU A 208 35.64 33.03 24.22
C LEU A 208 36.64 31.83 24.22
N PHE A 209 36.89 31.34 22.99
CA PHE A 209 38.19 31.22 22.28
C PHE A 209 39.14 30.00 22.41
N LEU A 210 39.26 29.32 21.25
CA LEU A 210 40.48 28.93 20.49
C LEU A 210 41.43 27.76 20.88
N SER A 211 42.06 27.22 19.82
CA SER A 211 43.29 26.39 19.75
C SER A 211 43.21 24.92 20.24
N THR A 212 43.91 23.92 19.67
CA THR A 212 44.63 23.75 18.38
C THR A 212 44.92 22.26 18.11
N SER A 213 45.07 21.87 16.84
CA SER A 213 45.96 20.82 16.29
C SER A 213 45.90 19.35 16.77
N GLY A 214 45.86 18.42 15.80
CA GLY A 214 46.15 16.99 16.01
C GLY A 214 46.13 16.17 14.70
N ILE A 215 47.29 15.92 14.10
CA ILE A 215 47.45 15.14 12.85
C ILE A 215 48.06 13.76 13.17
N ILE A 216 47.47 12.66 12.69
CA ILE A 216 48.20 11.41 12.40
C ILE A 216 47.69 10.78 11.08
N LYS A 217 48.62 10.45 10.17
CA LYS A 217 48.43 9.57 8.99
C LYS A 217 49.11 8.22 9.24
N ARG A 218 48.62 7.14 8.62
CA ARG A 218 49.34 5.94 8.10
C ARG A 218 48.30 4.86 7.71
N SER A 219 48.50 3.92 6.79
CA SER A 219 49.31 3.84 5.56
C SER A 219 48.92 2.55 4.81
N PHE A 220 49.08 2.50 3.48
CA PHE A 220 48.79 1.32 2.64
C PHE A 220 49.69 0.11 2.94
N LEU A 221 49.20 -1.09 2.63
CA LEU A 221 49.99 -2.22 2.09
C LEU A 221 49.07 -3.17 1.29
N THR A 222 49.63 -3.80 0.25
CA THR A 222 48.95 -4.67 -0.73
C THR A 222 49.41 -6.12 -0.62
N PHE A 223 48.56 -7.10 -1.01
CA PHE A 223 49.03 -8.44 -1.35
C PHE A 223 48.06 -9.23 -2.26
N THR A 224 48.62 -10.00 -3.20
CA THR A 224 48.03 -11.08 -4.03
C THR A 224 49.08 -12.21 -4.08
N PRO A 225 48.75 -13.51 -4.25
CA PRO A 225 48.12 -14.12 -5.44
C PRO A 225 46.99 -15.12 -5.04
N ALA A 226 46.52 -16.15 -5.77
CA ALA A 226 46.89 -16.78 -7.05
C ALA A 226 45.67 -17.50 -7.71
N SER A 227 45.85 -18.06 -8.92
CA SER A 227 44.91 -18.99 -9.57
C SER A 227 45.58 -20.33 -9.92
N PRO A 228 44.82 -21.43 -10.06
CA PRO A 228 45.20 -22.57 -10.90
C PRO A 228 44.38 -22.65 -12.21
N SER A 229 44.95 -23.32 -13.21
CA SER A 229 44.46 -23.41 -14.59
C SER A 229 43.73 -24.74 -14.87
N VAL A 230 42.64 -24.70 -15.67
CA VAL A 230 42.11 -25.87 -16.39
C VAL A 230 41.81 -25.47 -17.85
N LYS A 231 42.11 -26.36 -18.79
CA LYS A 231 42.10 -26.11 -20.25
C LYS A 231 40.70 -26.24 -20.87
N PRO A 232 40.40 -25.56 -21.99
CA PRO A 232 39.10 -25.66 -22.65
C PRO A 232 38.96 -26.92 -23.52
N LEU A 233 37.81 -27.59 -23.41
CA LEU A 233 37.36 -28.62 -24.36
C LEU A 233 36.57 -27.96 -25.51
N LYS A 234 36.90 -28.33 -26.75
CA LYS A 234 36.38 -27.70 -27.97
C LYS A 234 35.42 -28.66 -28.67
N ILE A 235 34.12 -28.41 -28.55
CA ILE A 235 33.06 -29.08 -29.35
C ILE A 235 32.57 -28.08 -30.40
N ARG A 236 32.29 -28.56 -31.62
CA ARG A 236 31.91 -27.75 -32.80
C ARG A 236 30.51 -28.13 -33.27
N SER A 237 29.86 -27.19 -33.98
CA SER A 237 28.56 -27.32 -34.68
C SER A 237 27.33 -27.35 -33.76
N SER A 238 26.18 -26.75 -34.09
CA SER A 238 25.84 -25.84 -35.21
C SER A 238 24.51 -25.13 -34.90
N HIS A 239 24.24 -23.99 -35.54
CA HIS A 239 23.11 -23.06 -35.31
C HIS A 239 23.26 -22.20 -34.05
N ALA A 240 23.96 -21.07 -34.21
CA ALA A 240 23.83 -19.93 -33.32
C ALA A 240 22.54 -19.15 -33.68
N THR A 241 21.40 -19.56 -33.12
CA THR A 241 20.38 -18.57 -32.75
C THR A 241 21.03 -17.58 -31.80
N LYS A 242 20.78 -16.27 -31.97
CA LYS A 242 21.49 -15.24 -31.21
C LYS A 242 21.30 -15.51 -29.72
N PHE A 243 22.40 -15.58 -28.98
CA PHE A 243 22.37 -15.80 -27.53
C PHE A 243 21.46 -14.75 -26.86
N ASP A 244 21.56 -13.51 -27.33
CA ASP A 244 20.76 -12.36 -26.89
C ASP A 244 19.23 -12.53 -27.12
N GLU A 245 18.79 -13.19 -28.20
CA GLU A 245 17.35 -13.43 -28.44
C GLU A 245 16.78 -14.48 -27.48
N VAL A 246 17.61 -15.46 -27.09
CA VAL A 246 17.21 -16.52 -26.14
C VAL A 246 17.28 -16.01 -24.70
N THR A 247 18.25 -15.17 -24.35
CA THR A 247 18.28 -14.54 -23.01
C THR A 247 17.15 -13.53 -22.85
N ASN A 248 16.89 -12.68 -23.85
CA ASN A 248 15.81 -11.69 -23.77
C ASN A 248 14.43 -12.35 -23.63
N SER A 249 14.14 -13.44 -24.37
CA SER A 249 12.87 -14.16 -24.22
C SER A 249 12.73 -14.85 -22.86
N LEU A 250 13.82 -15.44 -22.33
CA LEU A 250 13.83 -15.98 -20.98
C LEU A 250 13.59 -14.90 -19.91
N ASP A 251 14.21 -13.73 -20.04
CA ASP A 251 14.01 -12.61 -19.09
C ASP A 251 12.58 -12.04 -19.18
N GLU A 252 11.99 -11.98 -20.38
CA GLU A 252 10.58 -11.60 -20.58
C GLU A 252 9.59 -12.59 -19.92
N ASP A 253 9.82 -13.90 -20.09
CA ASP A 253 9.03 -14.98 -19.47
C ASP A 253 9.15 -14.98 -17.94
N MET A 254 10.36 -14.79 -17.43
CA MET A 254 10.65 -14.66 -16.00
C MET A 254 9.87 -13.49 -15.38
N ASP A 255 9.91 -12.33 -16.03
CA ASP A 255 9.21 -11.15 -15.56
C ASP A 255 7.68 -11.27 -15.67
N GLN A 256 7.15 -12.08 -16.59
CA GLN A 256 5.71 -12.34 -16.66
C GLN A 256 5.15 -12.85 -15.33
N ILE A 257 5.90 -13.72 -14.63
CA ILE A 257 5.51 -14.23 -13.31
C ILE A 257 5.67 -13.18 -12.21
N ARG A 258 6.78 -12.45 -12.19
CA ARG A 258 7.01 -11.38 -11.19
C ARG A 258 5.91 -10.32 -11.21
N ARG A 259 5.47 -9.93 -12.42
CA ARG A 259 4.38 -8.96 -12.64
C ARG A 259 3.01 -9.44 -12.14
N LEU A 260 2.85 -10.71 -11.76
CA LEU A 260 1.63 -11.22 -11.11
C LEU A 260 1.59 -10.94 -9.60
N GLN A 261 2.70 -10.53 -8.97
CA GLN A 261 2.66 -10.10 -7.58
C GLN A 261 1.84 -8.80 -7.43
N ASN A 262 1.00 -8.75 -6.41
CA ASN A 262 0.22 -7.58 -6.03
C ASN A 262 0.25 -7.45 -4.50
N GLY A 263 1.30 -6.82 -3.98
CA GLY A 263 1.59 -6.79 -2.54
C GLY A 263 1.81 -8.20 -1.97
N SER A 264 1.01 -8.56 -0.96
CA SER A 264 0.97 -9.89 -0.32
C SER A 264 0.11 -10.93 -1.04
N ASP A 265 -0.43 -10.62 -2.22
CA ASP A 265 -1.21 -11.55 -3.02
C ASP A 265 -0.57 -11.76 -4.41
N VAL A 266 -1.03 -12.77 -5.14
CA VAL A 266 -0.83 -12.92 -6.59
C VAL A 266 -2.13 -12.56 -7.29
N ARG A 267 -2.11 -11.70 -8.32
CA ARG A 267 -3.29 -11.27 -9.09
C ARG A 267 -2.95 -11.17 -10.58
N GLY A 268 -3.90 -11.53 -11.44
CA GLY A 268 -3.74 -11.34 -12.88
C GLY A 268 -5.03 -11.51 -13.67
N VAL A 269 -4.95 -11.27 -14.98
CA VAL A 269 -6.06 -11.50 -15.90
C VAL A 269 -6.15 -13.00 -16.15
N ALA A 270 -7.29 -13.61 -15.83
CA ALA A 270 -7.50 -15.07 -15.84
C ALA A 270 -8.46 -15.52 -16.94
N LEU A 271 -9.18 -14.58 -17.56
CA LEU A 271 -10.11 -14.77 -18.67
C LEU A 271 -9.90 -13.64 -19.69
N GLU A 272 -10.16 -13.95 -20.96
CA GLU A 272 -10.25 -12.94 -22.01
C GLU A 272 -11.47 -12.03 -21.78
N GLY A 273 -11.42 -10.79 -22.31
CA GLY A 273 -12.52 -9.83 -22.24
C GLY A 273 -12.14 -8.44 -21.72
N GLU A 274 -10.99 -8.27 -21.05
CA GLU A 274 -10.43 -6.94 -20.77
C GLU A 274 -9.76 -6.37 -22.04
N LYS A 275 -10.37 -5.34 -22.65
CA LYS A 275 -9.86 -4.71 -23.87
C LYS A 275 -8.41 -4.23 -23.69
N GLY A 276 -7.50 -4.74 -24.51
CA GLY A 276 -6.08 -4.41 -24.47
C GLY A 276 -5.28 -5.13 -23.36
N ARG A 277 -5.82 -6.17 -22.71
CA ARG A 277 -5.10 -6.99 -21.74
C ARG A 277 -5.16 -8.48 -22.09
N ALA A 278 -4.00 -9.09 -22.27
CA ALA A 278 -3.88 -10.54 -22.44
C ALA A 278 -4.10 -11.29 -21.12
N VAL A 279 -4.38 -12.60 -21.21
CA VAL A 279 -4.47 -13.49 -20.04
C VAL A 279 -3.05 -13.68 -19.46
N THR A 280 -2.81 -13.15 -18.27
CA THR A 280 -1.50 -13.24 -17.58
C THR A 280 -1.47 -14.33 -16.51
N LEU A 281 -2.58 -14.59 -15.82
CA LEU A 281 -2.69 -15.64 -14.81
C LEU A 281 -3.03 -16.98 -15.48
N THR A 282 -2.07 -17.50 -16.24
CA THR A 282 -2.20 -18.76 -17.00
C THR A 282 -2.12 -19.98 -16.06
N PRO A 283 -2.60 -21.16 -16.48
CA PRO A 283 -2.40 -22.40 -15.72
C PRO A 283 -0.92 -22.69 -15.44
N ALA A 284 -0.03 -22.50 -16.44
CA ALA A 284 1.40 -22.73 -16.26
C ALA A 284 2.02 -21.76 -15.22
N ALA A 285 1.56 -20.51 -15.18
CA ALA A 285 1.98 -19.53 -14.17
C ALA A 285 1.49 -19.93 -12.77
N VAL A 286 0.21 -20.27 -12.63
CA VAL A 286 -0.39 -20.72 -11.35
C VAL A 286 0.27 -22.00 -10.83
N GLU A 287 0.58 -22.96 -11.70
CA GLU A 287 1.29 -24.18 -11.34
C GLU A 287 2.74 -23.90 -10.89
N ALA A 288 3.41 -22.90 -11.48
CA ALA A 288 4.78 -22.53 -11.09
C ALA A 288 4.80 -21.85 -9.72
N ILE A 289 3.85 -20.95 -9.49
CA ILE A 289 3.65 -20.25 -8.21
C ILE A 289 3.25 -21.23 -7.11
N ALA A 290 2.36 -22.19 -7.39
CA ALA A 290 1.95 -23.20 -6.42
C ALA A 290 3.08 -24.20 -6.07
N GLU A 291 3.92 -24.59 -7.03
CA GLU A 291 5.13 -25.40 -6.75
C GLU A 291 6.09 -24.62 -5.83
N SER A 292 6.41 -23.37 -6.17
CA SER A 292 7.29 -22.53 -5.36
C SER A 292 6.72 -22.19 -3.98
N PHE A 293 5.40 -22.08 -3.83
CA PHE A 293 4.77 -21.93 -2.52
C PHE A 293 4.91 -23.20 -1.68
N GLY A 294 4.66 -24.38 -2.25
CA GLY A 294 4.84 -25.65 -1.54
C GLY A 294 6.28 -25.85 -1.05
N GLU A 295 7.27 -25.55 -1.90
CA GLU A 295 8.70 -25.55 -1.53
C GLU A 295 9.03 -24.51 -0.45
N TRP A 296 8.45 -23.31 -0.54
CA TRP A 296 8.65 -22.27 0.47
C TRP A 296 8.10 -22.70 1.84
N VAL A 297 6.87 -23.24 1.89
CA VAL A 297 6.27 -23.77 3.13
C VAL A 297 7.12 -24.91 3.70
N ALA A 298 7.61 -25.82 2.86
CA ALA A 298 8.51 -26.89 3.30
C ALA A 298 9.82 -26.37 3.91
N ALA A 299 10.33 -25.23 3.40
CA ALA A 299 11.56 -24.61 3.89
C ALA A 299 11.39 -23.73 5.14
N THR A 300 10.23 -23.10 5.36
CA THR A 300 10.00 -22.17 6.48
C THR A 300 9.13 -22.72 7.60
N GLU A 301 8.19 -23.61 7.30
CA GLU A 301 7.25 -24.20 8.27
C GLU A 301 7.49 -25.71 8.49
N GLY A 302 8.45 -26.30 7.77
CA GLY A 302 8.74 -27.73 7.81
C GLY A 302 9.44 -28.16 9.10
N ASN A 303 8.71 -28.83 10.00
CA ASN A 303 9.24 -29.41 11.25
C ASN A 303 10.08 -30.70 11.05
N GLY A 304 10.75 -30.84 9.90
CA GLY A 304 11.83 -31.81 9.69
C GLY A 304 11.48 -33.29 9.49
N ASN A 305 10.21 -33.72 9.48
CA ASN A 305 9.88 -35.15 9.24
C ASN A 305 8.45 -35.46 8.74
N GLY A 306 7.70 -34.49 8.22
CA GLY A 306 6.31 -34.68 7.76
C GLY A 306 6.08 -34.23 6.31
N VAL A 307 5.10 -34.83 5.64
CA VAL A 307 4.63 -34.38 4.32
C VAL A 307 3.75 -33.15 4.51
N ILE A 308 4.11 -32.03 3.88
CA ILE A 308 3.41 -30.75 3.99
C ILE A 308 1.98 -30.86 3.47
N ARG A 309 0.99 -30.47 4.29
CA ARG A 309 -0.43 -30.48 3.94
C ARG A 309 -0.89 -29.05 3.61
N VAL A 310 -1.38 -28.84 2.39
CA VAL A 310 -1.83 -27.53 1.90
C VAL A 310 -3.27 -27.60 1.42
N SER A 311 -4.13 -26.72 1.95
CA SER A 311 -5.53 -26.61 1.47
C SER A 311 -5.68 -25.56 0.37
N LEU A 312 -6.68 -25.77 -0.50
CA LEU A 312 -7.14 -24.80 -1.48
C LEU A 312 -8.64 -24.55 -1.27
N GLY A 313 -9.02 -23.29 -1.12
CA GLY A 313 -10.39 -22.84 -1.27
C GLY A 313 -10.49 -21.80 -2.37
N ARG A 314 -11.69 -21.64 -2.97
CA ARG A 314 -11.90 -20.68 -4.07
C ARG A 314 -13.22 -19.93 -3.96
N ASP A 315 -13.25 -18.77 -4.60
CA ASP A 315 -14.49 -18.04 -4.87
C ASP A 315 -15.24 -18.63 -6.11
N PRO A 316 -16.43 -18.11 -6.49
CA PRO A 316 -17.22 -18.67 -7.59
C PRO A 316 -16.79 -18.16 -8.99
N ARG A 317 -15.60 -17.55 -9.17
CA ARG A 317 -15.14 -17.09 -10.49
C ARG A 317 -15.01 -18.25 -11.48
N VAL A 318 -15.42 -18.00 -12.73
CA VAL A 318 -15.45 -19.00 -13.82
C VAL A 318 -14.07 -19.61 -14.10
N SER A 319 -12.99 -18.84 -13.97
CA SER A 319 -11.61 -19.34 -14.11
C SER A 319 -11.17 -20.28 -12.98
N GLY A 320 -11.86 -20.28 -11.84
CA GLY A 320 -11.45 -20.98 -10.62
C GLY A 320 -11.27 -22.48 -10.79
N GLY A 321 -12.17 -23.16 -11.52
CA GLY A 321 -12.04 -24.61 -11.77
C GLY A 321 -10.77 -24.97 -12.54
N LYS A 322 -10.49 -24.26 -13.64
CA LYS A 322 -9.30 -24.46 -14.48
C LYS A 322 -8.00 -24.17 -13.73
N LEU A 323 -7.97 -23.10 -12.94
CA LEU A 323 -6.78 -22.71 -12.18
C LEU A 323 -6.56 -23.60 -10.95
N SER A 324 -7.60 -24.19 -10.36
CA SER A 324 -7.46 -25.11 -9.22
C SER A 324 -6.65 -26.36 -9.60
N THR A 325 -6.90 -26.93 -10.77
CA THR A 325 -6.10 -28.03 -11.32
C THR A 325 -4.61 -27.68 -11.43
N ALA A 326 -4.29 -26.44 -11.81
CA ALA A 326 -2.92 -25.95 -11.88
C ALA A 326 -2.27 -25.80 -10.49
N VAL A 327 -3.03 -25.30 -9.50
CA VAL A 327 -2.55 -25.27 -8.09
C VAL A 327 -2.22 -26.67 -7.60
N PHE A 328 -3.12 -27.63 -7.82
CA PHE A 328 -2.91 -29.02 -7.39
C PHE A 328 -1.72 -29.70 -8.09
N ALA A 329 -1.52 -29.44 -9.39
CA ALA A 329 -0.34 -29.89 -10.11
C ALA A 329 0.95 -29.30 -9.50
N GLY A 330 0.99 -27.99 -9.21
CA GLY A 330 2.15 -27.34 -8.61
C GLY A 330 2.47 -27.89 -7.21
N LEU A 331 1.47 -28.01 -6.33
CA LEU A 331 1.62 -28.58 -5.00
C LEU A 331 2.09 -30.04 -5.04
N SER A 332 1.54 -30.87 -5.94
CA SER A 332 1.96 -32.26 -6.14
C SER A 332 3.43 -32.35 -6.61
N ARG A 333 3.89 -31.39 -7.42
CA ARG A 333 5.30 -31.29 -7.86
C ARG A 333 6.25 -30.85 -6.73
N ALA A 334 5.79 -30.02 -5.80
CA ALA A 334 6.52 -29.67 -4.59
C ALA A 334 6.53 -30.78 -3.51
N GLY A 335 5.84 -31.91 -3.75
CA GLY A 335 5.73 -33.01 -2.80
C GLY A 335 4.70 -32.80 -1.69
N CYS A 336 3.83 -31.80 -1.81
CA CYS A 336 2.77 -31.54 -0.84
C CYS A 336 1.55 -32.47 -1.04
N LEU A 337 0.82 -32.74 0.04
CA LEU A 337 -0.55 -33.25 -0.01
C LEU A 337 -1.52 -32.08 -0.13
N ALA A 338 -2.35 -32.09 -1.17
CA ALA A 338 -3.30 -31.02 -1.44
C ALA A 338 -4.73 -31.39 -1.05
N PHE A 339 -5.46 -30.46 -0.43
CA PHE A 339 -6.83 -30.65 0.05
C PHE A 339 -7.77 -29.62 -0.60
N ASP A 340 -8.78 -30.08 -1.35
CA ASP A 340 -9.78 -29.25 -2.02
C ASP A 340 -10.98 -28.97 -1.09
N MET A 341 -11.10 -27.73 -0.62
CA MET A 341 -12.23 -27.25 0.17
C MET A 341 -13.39 -26.74 -0.69
N GLY A 342 -13.25 -26.74 -2.02
CA GLY A 342 -14.26 -26.23 -2.95
C GLY A 342 -14.52 -24.73 -2.78
N LEU A 343 -15.80 -24.36 -2.73
CA LEU A 343 -16.20 -22.96 -2.51
C LEU A 343 -15.97 -22.57 -1.04
N ALA A 344 -15.07 -21.62 -0.82
CA ALA A 344 -14.69 -21.14 0.50
C ALA A 344 -14.59 -19.62 0.55
N THR A 345 -14.57 -19.05 1.75
CA THR A 345 -14.28 -17.62 1.95
C THR A 345 -12.81 -17.42 2.31
N THR A 346 -12.27 -16.22 2.10
CA THR A 346 -10.90 -15.88 2.53
C THR A 346 -10.62 -16.21 4.01
N PRO A 347 -11.46 -15.83 4.99
CA PRO A 347 -11.23 -16.22 6.39
C PRO A 347 -11.39 -17.73 6.62
N ALA A 348 -12.24 -18.45 5.87
CA ALA A 348 -12.31 -19.91 5.96
C ALA A 348 -10.96 -20.56 5.60
N CYS A 349 -10.32 -20.12 4.51
CA CYS A 349 -9.01 -20.64 4.09
C CYS A 349 -7.95 -20.43 5.17
N PHE A 350 -7.87 -19.24 5.78
CA PHE A 350 -6.99 -19.02 6.92
C PHE A 350 -7.33 -19.93 8.10
N MET A 351 -8.60 -20.00 8.51
CA MET A 351 -9.02 -20.86 9.63
C MET A 351 -8.76 -22.35 9.39
N SER A 352 -8.60 -22.79 8.14
CA SER A 352 -8.23 -24.19 7.83
C SER A 352 -6.81 -24.57 8.29
N THR A 353 -5.93 -23.60 8.54
CA THR A 353 -4.62 -23.86 9.15
C THR A 353 -4.68 -23.99 10.67
N LEU A 354 -5.78 -23.57 11.30
CA LEU A 354 -5.94 -23.47 12.76
C LEU A 354 -6.99 -24.42 13.37
N LEU A 355 -8.03 -24.80 12.61
CA LEU A 355 -9.14 -25.58 13.15
C LEU A 355 -8.87 -27.09 13.09
N SER A 356 -8.93 -27.73 14.25
CA SER A 356 -8.89 -29.19 14.39
C SER A 356 -10.14 -29.84 13.77
N PRO A 357 -10.04 -31.00 13.10
CA PRO A 357 -8.84 -31.84 12.89
C PRO A 357 -8.06 -31.50 11.60
N PHE A 358 -8.31 -30.35 10.98
CA PHE A 358 -7.70 -30.01 9.69
C PHE A 358 -6.26 -29.54 9.87
N GLU A 359 -6.06 -28.42 10.59
CA GLU A 359 -4.76 -27.89 11.04
C GLU A 359 -3.67 -27.90 9.96
N TYR A 360 -4.04 -27.56 8.73
CA TYR A 360 -3.15 -27.59 7.56
C TYR A 360 -1.94 -26.67 7.76
N ASP A 361 -0.78 -27.06 7.24
CA ASP A 361 0.46 -26.29 7.41
C ASP A 361 0.38 -24.95 6.67
N ALA A 362 -0.32 -24.96 5.53
CA ALA A 362 -0.63 -23.77 4.75
C ALA A 362 -1.99 -23.86 4.05
N SER A 363 -2.47 -22.71 3.58
CA SER A 363 -3.68 -22.61 2.76
C SER A 363 -3.54 -21.60 1.64
N ILE A 364 -4.21 -21.86 0.51
CA ILE A 364 -4.36 -20.96 -0.63
C ILE A 364 -5.83 -20.58 -0.76
N MET A 365 -6.12 -19.27 -0.85
CA MET A 365 -7.43 -18.77 -1.29
C MET A 365 -7.34 -18.28 -2.73
N MET A 366 -8.04 -18.93 -3.65
CA MET A 366 -8.14 -18.51 -5.03
C MET A 366 -9.27 -17.49 -5.22
N THR A 367 -8.90 -16.24 -5.49
CA THR A 367 -9.83 -15.14 -5.68
C THR A 367 -9.12 -13.92 -6.30
N ALA A 368 -9.88 -13.05 -6.98
CA ALA A 368 -9.47 -11.67 -7.25
C ALA A 368 -10.06 -10.64 -6.25
N SER A 369 -10.74 -11.11 -5.20
CA SER A 369 -11.49 -10.31 -4.24
C SER A 369 -12.47 -9.36 -4.95
N HIS A 370 -12.26 -8.05 -4.86
CA HIS A 370 -13.10 -7.01 -5.44
C HIS A 370 -12.78 -6.70 -6.93
N LEU A 371 -11.71 -7.25 -7.51
CA LEU A 371 -11.31 -6.95 -8.89
C LEU A 371 -12.33 -7.53 -9.92
N PRO A 372 -12.38 -6.99 -11.16
CA PRO A 372 -13.31 -7.44 -12.21
C PRO A 372 -13.35 -8.96 -12.42
N TYR A 373 -14.48 -9.49 -12.89
CA TYR A 373 -14.72 -10.95 -13.01
C TYR A 373 -13.69 -11.68 -13.89
N THR A 374 -13.09 -10.97 -14.85
CA THR A 374 -12.01 -11.40 -15.74
C THR A 374 -10.69 -11.69 -15.02
N ARG A 375 -10.50 -11.15 -13.81
CA ARG A 375 -9.29 -11.37 -13.01
C ARG A 375 -9.48 -12.52 -12.04
N ASN A 376 -8.38 -13.15 -11.66
CA ASN A 376 -8.30 -14.05 -10.52
C ASN A 376 -6.97 -13.85 -9.79
N GLY A 377 -6.67 -14.68 -8.81
CA GLY A 377 -5.47 -14.56 -8.00
C GLY A 377 -5.36 -15.62 -6.92
N LEU A 378 -4.28 -15.58 -6.16
CA LEU A 378 -3.99 -16.46 -5.04
C LEU A 378 -3.61 -15.59 -3.83
N LYS A 379 -4.22 -15.86 -2.67
CA LYS A 379 -3.73 -15.40 -1.36
C LYS A 379 -3.14 -16.59 -0.63
N PHE A 380 -2.09 -16.37 0.14
CA PHE A 380 -1.37 -17.42 0.85
C PHE A 380 -1.45 -17.24 2.36
N PHE A 381 -1.65 -18.33 3.08
CA PHE A 381 -1.76 -18.37 4.54
C PHE A 381 -0.91 -19.48 5.13
N THR A 382 -0.35 -19.24 6.31
CA THR A 382 0.21 -20.26 7.21
C THR A 382 -0.50 -20.17 8.56
N LYS A 383 -0.04 -20.94 9.56
CA LYS A 383 -0.46 -20.82 10.96
C LYS A 383 -0.13 -19.45 11.57
N ARG A 384 0.80 -18.68 10.97
CA ARG A 384 1.14 -17.31 11.42
C ARG A 384 0.17 -16.22 10.93
N GLY A 385 -0.64 -16.49 9.90
CA GLY A 385 -1.45 -15.48 9.23
C GLY A 385 -1.31 -15.52 7.70
N GLY A 386 -1.70 -14.43 7.04
CA GLY A 386 -1.39 -14.21 5.62
C GLY A 386 0.09 -13.87 5.42
N LEU A 387 0.66 -14.27 4.29
CA LEU A 387 2.03 -13.93 3.93
C LEU A 387 2.22 -12.41 3.74
N THR A 388 3.46 -11.95 3.91
CA THR A 388 3.89 -10.58 3.63
C THR A 388 4.33 -10.40 2.17
N SER A 389 4.38 -9.15 1.69
CA SER A 389 4.85 -8.85 0.32
C SER A 389 6.25 -9.43 0.02
N PRO A 390 7.26 -9.33 0.91
CA PRO A 390 8.58 -9.93 0.65
C PRO A 390 8.61 -11.47 0.70
N GLU A 391 7.63 -12.13 1.33
CA GLU A 391 7.51 -13.60 1.26
C GLU A 391 6.92 -14.03 -0.09
N VAL A 392 5.88 -13.33 -0.58
CA VAL A 392 5.29 -13.58 -1.91
C VAL A 392 6.25 -13.23 -3.04
N GLU A 393 7.06 -12.19 -2.90
CA GLU A 393 8.13 -11.84 -3.84
C GLU A 393 9.10 -13.00 -4.06
N LYS A 394 9.60 -13.61 -2.96
CA LYS A 394 10.48 -14.78 -3.01
C LYS A 394 9.82 -15.98 -3.69
N ILE A 395 8.52 -16.21 -3.46
CA ILE A 395 7.74 -17.27 -4.12
C ILE A 395 7.64 -16.99 -5.62
N CYS A 396 7.32 -15.76 -6.03
CA CYS A 396 7.26 -15.35 -7.43
C CYS A 396 8.62 -15.45 -8.14
N ASP A 397 9.73 -15.11 -7.48
CA ASP A 397 11.08 -15.25 -8.03
C ASP A 397 11.51 -16.71 -8.23
N LEU A 398 11.13 -17.61 -7.31
CA LEU A 398 11.31 -19.05 -7.48
C LEU A 398 10.42 -19.57 -8.63
N ALA A 399 9.18 -19.08 -8.71
CA ALA A 399 8.19 -19.49 -9.71
C ALA A 399 8.58 -19.04 -11.12
N ALA A 400 9.15 -17.84 -11.27
CA ALA A 400 9.68 -17.33 -12.52
C ALA A 400 10.67 -18.33 -13.14
N ARG A 401 11.67 -18.78 -12.35
CA ARG A 401 12.67 -19.77 -12.78
C ARG A 401 12.02 -21.08 -13.25
N LYS A 402 10.97 -21.54 -12.57
CA LYS A 402 10.24 -22.76 -12.95
C LYS A 402 9.41 -22.55 -14.23
N TYR A 403 8.80 -21.37 -14.39
CA TYR A 403 7.93 -21.04 -15.52
C TYR A 403 8.70 -20.95 -16.85
N ALA A 404 9.80 -20.19 -16.89
CA ALA A 404 10.65 -20.07 -18.07
C ALA A 404 11.19 -21.45 -18.54
N ASN A 405 11.61 -22.29 -17.58
CA ASN A 405 12.03 -23.67 -17.88
C ASN A 405 10.90 -24.54 -18.48
N ARG A 406 9.65 -24.36 -18.05
CA ARG A 406 8.49 -25.18 -18.49
C ARG A 406 7.97 -24.81 -19.88
N LEU A 407 8.16 -23.57 -20.34
CA LEU A 407 7.82 -23.18 -21.72
C LEU A 407 8.59 -24.01 -22.76
N THR A 408 9.70 -24.64 -22.37
CA THR A 408 10.46 -25.58 -23.22
C THR A 408 9.96 -27.03 -23.17
N LYS A 409 9.24 -27.45 -22.10
CA LYS A 409 8.78 -28.84 -21.88
C LYS A 409 7.55 -28.89 -20.96
N VAL A 410 6.38 -29.18 -21.53
CA VAL A 410 5.12 -29.32 -20.76
C VAL A 410 4.85 -30.78 -20.38
N SER A 411 4.64 -31.04 -19.10
CA SER A 411 4.03 -32.27 -18.59
C SER A 411 3.18 -31.96 -17.36
N THR A 412 1.86 -31.97 -17.54
CA THR A 412 0.84 -31.65 -16.52
C THR A 412 0.45 -32.86 -15.66
N LEU A 413 1.39 -33.81 -15.46
CA LEU A 413 1.14 -35.02 -14.67
C LEU A 413 1.01 -34.68 -13.18
N ILE A 414 -0.23 -34.60 -12.71
CA ILE A 414 -0.57 -34.66 -11.28
C ILE A 414 -0.15 -36.05 -10.78
N ARG A 415 0.83 -36.11 -9.87
CA ARG A 415 1.30 -37.36 -9.26
C ARG A 415 0.45 -37.79 -8.07
N THR A 416 -0.17 -36.82 -7.40
CA THR A 416 -0.98 -37.00 -6.19
C THR A 416 -2.31 -36.29 -6.40
N ARG A 417 -3.42 -37.04 -6.44
CA ARG A 417 -4.77 -36.46 -6.55
C ARG A 417 -5.09 -35.67 -5.27
N PRO A 418 -5.68 -34.46 -5.35
CA PRO A 418 -6.13 -33.75 -4.16
C PRO A 418 -7.26 -34.50 -3.45
N GLU A 419 -7.26 -34.46 -2.13
CA GLU A 419 -8.34 -34.98 -1.28
C GLU A 419 -9.46 -33.93 -1.17
N GLN A 420 -10.71 -34.31 -1.37
CA GLN A 420 -11.84 -33.37 -1.26
C GLN A 420 -12.41 -33.39 0.17
N VAL A 421 -12.59 -32.21 0.77
CA VAL A 421 -12.91 -32.09 2.20
C VAL A 421 -14.06 -31.12 2.47
N ASP A 422 -14.97 -31.50 3.38
CA ASP A 422 -16.03 -30.59 3.86
C ASP A 422 -15.54 -29.73 5.03
N PHE A 423 -14.65 -28.78 4.70
CA PHE A 423 -14.19 -27.78 5.65
C PHE A 423 -15.29 -26.76 6.01
N MET A 424 -16.19 -26.46 5.06
CA MET A 424 -17.17 -25.39 5.23
C MET A 424 -18.23 -25.74 6.28
N SER A 425 -18.69 -26.99 6.36
CA SER A 425 -19.57 -27.44 7.46
C SER A 425 -18.91 -27.30 8.83
N ALA A 426 -17.62 -27.67 8.94
CA ALA A 426 -16.86 -27.53 10.18
C ALA A 426 -16.67 -26.06 10.57
N TYR A 427 -16.29 -25.19 9.64
CA TYR A 427 -16.13 -23.76 9.88
C TYR A 427 -17.46 -23.08 10.25
N SER A 428 -18.55 -23.44 9.57
CA SER A 428 -19.91 -22.95 9.88
C SER A 428 -20.43 -23.47 11.22
N LYS A 429 -20.01 -24.66 11.66
CA LYS A 429 -20.25 -25.13 13.03
C LYS A 429 -19.45 -24.29 14.04
N HIS A 430 -18.14 -24.10 13.82
CA HIS A 430 -17.28 -23.31 14.70
C HIS A 430 -17.80 -21.88 14.90
N LEU A 431 -18.21 -21.19 13.83
CA LEU A 431 -18.82 -19.85 13.92
C LEU A 431 -20.14 -19.86 14.70
N ARG A 432 -20.98 -20.89 14.53
CA ARG A 432 -22.22 -21.03 15.31
C ARG A 432 -21.95 -21.22 16.80
N GLU A 433 -21.02 -22.10 17.18
CA GLU A 433 -20.69 -22.28 18.60
C GLU A 433 -20.12 -21.00 19.21
N ILE A 434 -19.24 -20.26 18.51
CA ILE A 434 -18.80 -18.92 18.97
C ILE A 434 -19.99 -17.99 19.23
N ILE A 435 -20.99 -17.94 18.33
CA ILE A 435 -22.17 -17.09 18.50
C ILE A 435 -23.00 -17.55 19.72
N LYS A 436 -23.20 -18.85 19.90
CA LYS A 436 -23.93 -19.43 21.04
C LYS A 436 -23.23 -19.13 22.37
N GLU A 437 -21.93 -19.37 22.45
CA GLU A 437 -21.10 -19.10 23.63
C GLU A 437 -21.01 -17.61 23.96
N ARG A 438 -20.86 -16.74 22.95
CA ARG A 438 -20.72 -15.28 23.15
C ARG A 438 -22.03 -14.61 23.57
N ILE A 439 -23.17 -15.07 23.06
CA ILE A 439 -24.49 -14.52 23.44
C ILE A 439 -24.99 -15.19 24.72
N ASN A 440 -24.76 -16.49 24.90
CA ASN A 440 -25.15 -17.29 26.06
C ASN A 440 -26.62 -17.07 26.49
N HIS A 441 -27.55 -17.09 25.53
CA HIS A 441 -28.94 -16.73 25.78
C HIS A 441 -29.61 -17.74 26.73
N PRO A 442 -30.19 -17.30 27.88
CA PRO A 442 -30.60 -18.20 28.96
C PRO A 442 -31.64 -19.24 28.54
N GLU A 443 -32.61 -18.85 27.70
CA GLU A 443 -33.71 -19.73 27.28
C GLU A 443 -33.57 -20.28 25.85
N HIS A 444 -32.64 -19.76 25.06
CA HIS A 444 -32.57 -19.97 23.60
C HIS A 444 -31.11 -20.17 23.13
N TYR A 445 -30.32 -20.91 23.92
CA TYR A 445 -28.88 -21.08 23.71
C TYR A 445 -28.51 -21.54 22.28
N ASP A 446 -29.25 -22.51 21.70
CA ASP A 446 -29.01 -22.98 20.32
C ASP A 446 -29.59 -22.08 19.22
N THR A 447 -30.50 -21.16 19.55
CA THR A 447 -31.10 -20.22 18.61
C THR A 447 -31.06 -18.78 19.14
N PRO A 448 -29.87 -18.23 19.49
CA PRO A 448 -29.76 -16.97 20.23
C PRO A 448 -30.14 -15.74 19.39
N LEU A 449 -30.28 -15.89 18.08
CA LEU A 449 -30.70 -14.87 17.12
C LEU A 449 -32.16 -15.04 16.65
N LYS A 450 -32.94 -15.92 17.29
CA LYS A 450 -34.35 -16.16 16.92
C LYS A 450 -35.16 -14.86 17.04
N GLY A 451 -35.82 -14.46 15.95
CA GLY A 451 -36.60 -13.22 15.88
C GLY A 451 -35.81 -11.96 15.47
N PHE A 452 -34.48 -12.02 15.43
CA PHE A 452 -33.69 -10.92 14.85
C PHE A 452 -33.85 -10.90 13.34
N GLN A 453 -34.22 -9.73 12.79
CA GLN A 453 -34.24 -9.48 11.36
C GLN A 453 -32.95 -8.77 10.95
N ALA A 454 -32.17 -9.38 10.08
CA ALA A 454 -31.11 -8.66 9.37
C ALA A 454 -31.77 -7.64 8.44
N ARG A 455 -31.49 -6.35 8.66
CA ARG A 455 -31.76 -5.32 7.64
C ARG A 455 -30.71 -5.48 6.55
N VAL A 456 -31.13 -6.06 5.42
CA VAL A 456 -30.34 -6.22 4.19
C VAL A 456 -30.37 -4.92 3.40
#